data_AF-A0A970TIM2-F1
#
_entry.id   AF-A0A970TIM2-F1
#
_cell.length_a   1.000
_cell.length_b   1.000
_cell.length_c   1.000
_cell.angle_alpha   90.00
_cell.angle_beta   90.00
_cell.angle_gamma   90.00
#
_symmetry.space_group_name_H-M   'P 1'
#
loop_
_entity.id
_entity.type
_entity.pdbx_description
1 polymer ?
#
loop_
_entity_poly.entity_id
_entity_poly.type
_entity_poly.pdbx_seq_one_letter_code
_entity_poly.pdbx_strand_id
1 'polypeptide(L)'
;MKISKIYSHMNGEEFLKVHHADLYQDIINVIKNVDAAKCKTKISKEKTMSGKLLYSPKELNASFKKQFEALGWTEKRYSYYITLDRELMQLSLEKDAAEQKEFLESRGEINPINSYKQTDFVKDKVAVEVQFGKYAFVAFDLFVKHMLFYSGGIINLGIEILPMKSMQAMMSSGVPYFEGEVYNVMRHGRNNPPIPLMIIGIVP
;
A
#
# COMPACT_ATOMS: atom_id res chain seq x y z
N MET A 1 -5.75 -6.22 -16.86
CA MET A 1 -5.06 -7.31 -16.14
C MET A 1 -6.10 -8.20 -15.48
N LYS A 2 -5.68 -9.25 -14.77
CA LYS A 2 -6.59 -10.16 -14.05
C LYS A 2 -6.15 -10.35 -12.60
N ILE A 3 -7.14 -10.46 -11.72
CA ILE A 3 -6.93 -10.91 -10.34
C ILE A 3 -6.78 -12.44 -10.39
N SER A 4 -5.66 -12.93 -9.86
CA SER A 4 -5.36 -14.36 -9.77
C SER A 4 -5.68 -14.91 -8.38
N LYS A 5 -5.30 -14.17 -7.33
CA LYS A 5 -5.55 -14.54 -5.93
C LYS A 5 -5.83 -13.31 -5.09
N ILE A 6 -6.58 -13.52 -4.01
CA ILE A 6 -6.81 -12.54 -2.96
C ILE A 6 -6.49 -13.22 -1.63
N TYR A 7 -5.84 -12.48 -0.72
CA TYR A 7 -5.67 -12.86 0.67
C TYR A 7 -6.35 -11.79 1.54
N SER A 8 -7.39 -12.21 2.28
CA SER A 8 -8.11 -11.35 3.22
C SER A 8 -7.54 -11.54 4.62
N HIS A 9 -6.86 -10.52 5.14
CA HIS A 9 -6.32 -10.51 6.48
C HIS A 9 -7.25 -9.73 7.41
N MET A 10 -7.61 -10.32 8.55
CA MET A 10 -8.59 -9.78 9.48
C MET A 10 -9.91 -9.36 8.79
N ASN A 11 -10.37 -10.17 7.85
CA ASN A 11 -11.59 -9.97 7.07
C ASN A 11 -11.63 -8.64 6.28
N GLY A 12 -10.48 -8.17 5.79
CA GLY A 12 -10.39 -6.90 5.05
C GLY A 12 -11.18 -6.88 3.74
N GLU A 13 -11.22 -8.00 2.99
CA GLU A 13 -12.04 -8.10 1.78
C GLU A 13 -13.54 -8.05 2.12
N GLU A 14 -13.96 -8.77 3.17
CA GLU A 14 -15.34 -8.81 3.62
C GLU A 14 -15.81 -7.44 4.10
N PHE A 15 -14.99 -6.74 4.88
CA PHE A 15 -15.24 -5.36 5.29
C PHE A 15 -15.52 -4.48 4.07
N LEU A 16 -14.67 -4.57 3.04
CA LEU A 16 -14.81 -3.79 1.82
C LEU A 16 -16.09 -4.15 1.05
N LYS A 17 -16.40 -5.44 0.90
CA LYS A 17 -17.63 -5.89 0.22
C LYS A 17 -18.92 -5.47 0.92
N VAL A 18 -18.92 -5.42 2.26
CA VAL A 18 -20.11 -5.09 3.06
C VAL A 18 -20.31 -3.58 3.18
N HIS A 19 -19.24 -2.84 3.46
CA HIS A 19 -19.33 -1.43 3.81
C HIS A 19 -18.97 -0.47 2.66
N HIS A 20 -18.26 -0.96 1.63
CA HIS A 20 -17.70 -0.16 0.54
C HIS A 20 -17.73 -0.94 -0.80
N ALA A 21 -18.90 -1.52 -1.13
CA ALA A 21 -19.06 -2.38 -2.32
C ALA A 21 -18.73 -1.66 -3.64
N ASP A 22 -18.98 -0.36 -3.69
CA ASP A 22 -18.60 0.54 -4.77
C ASP A 22 -17.08 0.63 -4.93
N LEU A 23 -16.32 0.82 -3.85
CA LEU A 23 -14.86 0.84 -3.88
C LEU A 23 -14.27 -0.52 -4.26
N TYR A 24 -14.88 -1.62 -3.80
CA TYR A 24 -14.50 -2.97 -4.24
C TYR A 24 -14.60 -3.10 -5.77
N GLN A 25 -15.69 -2.57 -6.34
CA GLN A 25 -15.90 -2.58 -7.78
C GLN A 25 -14.94 -1.64 -8.52
N ASP A 26 -14.63 -0.46 -7.96
CA ASP A 26 -13.59 0.44 -8.47
C ASP A 26 -12.26 -0.31 -8.63
N ILE A 27 -11.79 -0.99 -7.57
CA ILE A 27 -10.50 -1.71 -7.57
C ILE A 27 -10.47 -2.82 -8.63
N ILE A 28 -11.55 -3.61 -8.72
CA ILE A 28 -11.67 -4.66 -9.76
C ILE A 28 -11.62 -4.04 -11.16
N ASN A 29 -12.36 -2.95 -11.38
CA ASN A 29 -12.41 -2.26 -12.67
C ASN A 29 -11.04 -1.68 -13.05
N VAL A 30 -10.34 -1.05 -12.09
CA VAL A 30 -8.98 -0.52 -12.29
C VAL A 30 -8.04 -1.64 -12.75
N ILE A 31 -7.97 -2.75 -12.02
CA ILE A 31 -7.09 -3.89 -12.38
C ILE A 31 -7.46 -4.43 -13.76
N LYS A 32 -8.75 -4.59 -14.05
CA LYS A 32 -9.22 -5.09 -15.35
C LYS A 32 -8.79 -4.18 -16.50
N ASN A 33 -8.89 -2.86 -16.31
CA ASN A 33 -8.66 -1.87 -17.36
C ASN A 33 -7.17 -1.55 -17.62
N VAL A 34 -6.23 -2.00 -16.77
CA VAL A 34 -4.79 -1.89 -17.07
C VAL A 34 -4.41 -2.88 -18.18
N ASP A 35 -3.86 -2.40 -19.28
CA ASP A 35 -3.36 -3.22 -20.39
C ASP A 35 -1.87 -3.54 -20.18
N ALA A 36 -1.60 -4.70 -19.57
CA ALA A 36 -0.23 -5.10 -19.27
C ALA A 36 0.63 -5.27 -20.54
N ALA A 37 0.06 -5.63 -21.69
CA ALA A 37 0.82 -5.84 -22.91
C ALA A 37 1.51 -4.54 -23.37
N LYS A 38 0.83 -3.40 -23.21
CA LYS A 38 1.39 -2.06 -23.47
C LYS A 38 2.49 -1.66 -22.49
N CYS A 39 2.55 -2.29 -21.33
CA CYS A 39 3.58 -2.02 -20.32
C CYS A 39 4.82 -2.92 -20.46
N LYS A 40 4.87 -3.81 -21.45
CA LYS A 40 5.98 -4.75 -21.68
C LYS A 40 7.05 -4.15 -22.59
N THR A 41 7.64 -3.04 -22.16
CA THR A 41 8.54 -2.21 -22.98
C THR A 41 10.00 -2.25 -22.53
N LYS A 42 10.29 -2.81 -21.35
CA LYS A 42 11.62 -2.73 -20.74
C LYS A 42 12.54 -3.79 -21.30
N ILE A 43 13.62 -3.37 -21.96
CA ILE A 43 14.72 -4.27 -22.32
C ILE A 43 15.66 -4.41 -21.11
N SER A 44 15.86 -5.65 -20.64
CA SER A 44 16.70 -5.91 -19.48
C SER A 44 18.19 -5.77 -19.79
N LYS A 45 18.92 -5.20 -18.82
CA LYS A 45 20.39 -5.09 -18.81
C LYS A 45 21.03 -5.96 -17.72
N GLU A 46 20.22 -6.77 -17.02
CA GLU A 46 20.70 -7.63 -15.94
C GLU A 46 21.45 -8.84 -16.51
N LYS A 47 22.58 -9.21 -15.90
CA LYS A 47 23.46 -10.29 -16.43
C LYS A 47 22.71 -11.60 -16.72
N THR A 48 21.74 -11.97 -15.91
CA THR A 48 20.98 -13.22 -16.01
C THR A 48 19.84 -13.20 -17.03
N MET A 49 19.50 -12.04 -17.60
CA MET A 49 18.33 -11.86 -18.47
C MET A 49 18.53 -10.77 -19.52
N SER A 50 19.78 -10.47 -19.88
CA SER A 50 20.14 -9.43 -20.83
C SER A 50 19.38 -9.58 -22.15
N GLY A 51 18.84 -8.47 -22.66
CA GLY A 51 18.10 -8.42 -23.92
C GLY A 51 16.64 -8.91 -23.85
N LYS A 52 16.18 -9.48 -22.72
CA LYS A 52 14.77 -9.88 -22.58
C LYS A 52 13.86 -8.66 -22.49
N LEU A 53 12.71 -8.76 -23.14
CA LEU A 53 11.62 -7.78 -23.04
C LEU A 53 10.73 -8.10 -21.82
N LEU A 54 10.68 -7.17 -20.87
CA LEU A 54 10.05 -7.31 -19.56
C LEU A 54 8.97 -6.25 -19.34
N TYR A 55 8.10 -6.49 -18.35
CA TYR A 55 7.17 -5.46 -17.88
C TYR A 55 7.93 -4.34 -17.17
N SER A 56 7.58 -3.10 -17.51
CA SER A 56 8.13 -1.88 -16.94
C SER A 56 7.33 -1.47 -15.70
N PRO A 57 7.92 -1.50 -14.48
CA PRO A 57 7.27 -1.02 -13.28
C PRO A 57 6.77 0.43 -13.40
N LYS A 58 7.55 1.28 -14.10
CA LYS A 58 7.20 2.68 -14.33
C LYS A 58 5.90 2.83 -15.13
N GLU A 59 5.75 2.05 -16.20
CA GLU A 59 4.55 2.12 -17.05
C GLU A 59 3.34 1.46 -16.40
N LEU A 60 3.55 0.36 -15.67
CA LEU A 60 2.50 -0.25 -14.86
C LEU A 60 1.99 0.75 -13.82
N ASN A 61 2.88 1.36 -13.01
CA ASN A 61 2.50 2.37 -12.02
C ASN A 61 1.75 3.55 -12.67
N ALA A 62 2.24 4.07 -13.80
CA ALA A 62 1.56 5.14 -14.52
C ALA A 62 0.16 4.72 -15.01
N SER A 63 0.00 3.48 -15.49
CA SER A 63 -1.29 2.97 -15.92
C SER A 63 -2.26 2.81 -14.76
N PHE A 64 -1.82 2.26 -13.62
CA PHE A 64 -2.66 2.14 -12.42
C PHE A 64 -3.06 3.52 -11.90
N LYS A 65 -2.10 4.44 -11.79
CA LYS A 65 -2.33 5.82 -11.35
C LYS A 65 -3.42 6.49 -12.16
N LYS A 66 -3.33 6.44 -13.49
CA LYS A 66 -4.35 7.01 -14.39
C LYS A 66 -5.75 6.44 -14.12
N GLN A 67 -5.87 5.14 -13.91
CA GLN A 67 -7.17 4.49 -13.69
C GLN A 67 -7.76 4.84 -12.32
N PHE A 68 -6.94 4.87 -11.27
CA PHE A 68 -7.37 5.26 -9.92
C PHE A 68 -7.78 6.74 -9.86
N GLU A 69 -6.96 7.64 -10.39
CA GLU A 69 -7.25 9.08 -10.42
C GLU A 69 -8.54 9.39 -11.19
N ALA A 70 -8.82 8.66 -12.27
CA ALA A 70 -10.07 8.80 -13.02
C ALA A 70 -11.34 8.44 -12.22
N LEU A 71 -11.19 7.67 -11.13
CA LEU A 71 -12.26 7.30 -10.21
C LEU A 71 -12.24 8.12 -8.91
N GLY A 72 -11.44 9.18 -8.86
CA GLY A 72 -11.35 10.10 -7.73
C GLY A 72 -10.53 9.59 -6.56
N TRP A 73 -9.71 8.55 -6.75
CA TRP A 73 -8.73 8.15 -5.75
C TRP A 73 -7.56 9.12 -5.77
N THR A 74 -7.16 9.60 -4.59
CA THR A 74 -6.15 10.65 -4.48
C THR A 74 -5.02 10.27 -3.55
N GLU A 75 -3.83 10.77 -3.83
CA GLU A 75 -2.70 10.67 -2.93
C GLU A 75 -3.00 11.36 -1.59
N LYS A 76 -2.59 10.72 -0.49
CA LYS A 76 -2.79 11.27 0.85
C LYS A 76 -1.48 11.33 1.61
N ARG A 77 -1.13 12.54 2.07
CA ARG A 77 -0.06 12.78 3.04
C ARG A 77 -0.64 12.89 4.44
N TYR A 78 -0.05 12.16 5.39
CA TYR A 78 -0.34 12.27 6.80
C TYR A 78 0.93 12.72 7.52
N SER A 79 0.87 13.93 8.07
CA SER A 79 1.95 14.56 8.85
C SER A 79 1.65 14.39 10.33
N TYR A 80 2.70 14.16 11.12
CA TYR A 80 2.58 13.92 12.56
C TYR A 80 3.86 14.34 13.28
N TYR A 81 3.78 14.47 14.61
CA TYR A 81 4.94 14.77 15.46
C TYR A 81 5.32 13.57 16.32
N ILE A 82 6.63 13.32 16.42
CA ILE A 82 7.19 12.17 17.15
C ILE A 82 7.49 12.59 18.60
N THR A 83 7.11 11.72 19.53
CA THR A 83 7.57 11.70 20.93
C THR A 83 7.96 10.27 21.31
N LEU A 84 8.83 10.13 22.31
CA LEU A 84 9.18 8.84 22.91
C LEU A 84 8.34 8.53 24.16
N ASP A 85 7.53 9.50 24.62
CA ASP A 85 6.56 9.29 25.68
C ASP A 85 5.31 8.60 25.12
N ARG A 86 5.00 7.42 25.65
CA ARG A 86 3.90 6.58 25.15
C ARG A 86 2.53 7.19 25.42
N GLU A 87 2.33 7.83 26.58
CA GLU A 87 1.05 8.42 26.94
C GLU A 87 0.79 9.66 26.09
N LEU A 88 1.80 10.50 25.91
CA LEU A 88 1.69 11.67 25.03
C LEU A 88 1.46 11.25 23.57
N MET A 89 2.11 10.19 23.09
CA MET A 89 1.86 9.65 21.76
C MET A 89 0.41 9.22 21.59
N GLN A 90 -0.16 8.47 22.54
CA GLN A 90 -1.55 8.01 22.43
C GLN A 90 -2.54 9.18 22.42
N LEU A 91 -2.34 10.17 23.28
CA LEU A 91 -3.20 11.36 23.36
C LEU A 91 -3.06 12.28 22.14
N SER A 92 -1.97 12.19 21.39
CA SER A 92 -1.73 13.02 20.21
C SER A 92 -2.32 12.42 18.93
N LEU A 93 -2.63 11.11 18.88
CA LEU A 93 -3.19 10.46 17.69
C LEU A 93 -4.55 11.01 17.25
N GLU A 94 -5.34 11.54 18.19
CA GLU A 94 -6.66 12.15 17.91
C GLU A 94 -6.57 13.59 17.40
N LYS A 95 -5.36 14.15 17.34
CA LYS A 95 -5.08 15.54 17.00
C LYS A 95 -4.51 15.65 15.59
N ASP A 96 -4.76 16.76 14.92
CA ASP A 96 -4.06 17.08 13.68
C ASP A 96 -2.58 17.44 13.93
N ALA A 97 -1.77 17.54 12.87
CA ALA A 97 -0.34 17.77 13.03
C ALA A 97 0.02 19.08 13.78
N ALA A 98 -0.75 20.15 13.59
CA ALA A 98 -0.49 21.42 14.25
C ALA A 98 -0.83 21.31 15.74
N GLU A 99 -1.98 20.73 16.05
CA GLU A 99 -2.43 20.45 17.42
C GLU A 99 -1.50 19.47 18.15
N GLN A 100 -0.96 18.46 17.45
CA GLN A 100 0.03 17.54 18.01
C GLN A 100 1.28 18.29 18.47
N LYS A 101 1.79 19.21 17.65
CA LYS A 101 2.96 20.02 18.01
C LYS A 101 2.69 20.83 19.26
N GLU A 102 1.62 21.61 19.26
CA GLU A 102 1.24 22.46 20.39
C GLU A 102 1.00 21.65 21.66
N PHE A 103 0.33 20.50 21.54
CA PHE A 103 0.10 19.58 22.66
C PHE A 103 1.42 19.07 23.25
N LEU A 104 2.34 18.59 22.42
CA LEU A 104 3.62 18.06 22.90
C LEU A 104 4.47 19.16 23.55
N GLU A 105 4.55 20.35 22.94
CA GLU A 105 5.25 21.50 23.52
C GLU A 105 4.64 21.92 24.86
N SER A 106 3.30 21.90 24.99
CA SER A 106 2.61 22.21 26.26
C SER A 106 2.88 21.19 27.39
N ARG A 107 3.36 19.99 27.03
CA ARG A 107 3.69 18.89 27.95
C ARG A 107 5.18 18.80 28.28
N GLY A 108 5.96 19.80 27.84
CA GLY A 108 7.39 19.90 28.14
C GLY A 108 8.30 19.32 27.07
N GLU A 109 7.75 18.86 25.94
CA GLU A 109 8.54 18.29 24.86
C GLU A 109 9.24 19.39 24.06
N ILE A 110 10.57 19.35 24.03
CA ILE A 110 11.39 20.40 23.41
C ILE A 110 11.63 20.04 21.94
N ASN A 111 11.20 20.90 21.02
CA ASN A 111 11.32 20.73 19.57
C ASN A 111 10.80 19.38 19.05
N PRO A 112 9.48 19.09 19.18
CA PRO A 112 8.91 17.86 18.63
C PRO A 112 9.28 17.65 17.15
N ILE A 113 9.67 16.42 16.80
CA ILE A 113 10.19 16.12 15.46
C ILE A 113 9.00 15.93 14.50
N ASN A 114 8.91 16.79 13.48
CA ASN A 114 7.94 16.62 12.40
C ASN A 114 8.33 15.43 11.50
N SER A 115 7.36 14.58 11.19
CA SER A 115 7.49 13.52 10.20
C SER A 115 6.22 13.42 9.37
N TYR A 116 6.29 12.65 8.29
CA TYR A 116 5.12 12.35 7.49
C TYR A 116 5.26 11.00 6.79
N LYS A 117 4.13 10.46 6.37
CA LYS A 117 4.02 9.36 5.41
C LYS A 117 3.01 9.73 4.33
N GLN A 118 3.15 9.08 3.19
CA GLN A 118 2.35 9.33 2.00
C GLN A 118 1.97 7.99 1.41
N THR A 119 0.73 7.90 0.95
CA THR A 119 0.16 6.71 0.31
C THR A 119 -0.43 7.10 -1.03
N ASP A 120 -0.32 6.20 -2.00
CA ASP A 120 -0.58 6.51 -3.41
C ASP A 120 -2.05 6.84 -3.68
N PHE A 121 -2.97 6.05 -3.13
CA PHE A 121 -4.40 6.16 -3.44
C PHE A 121 -5.24 5.98 -2.17
N VAL A 122 -5.99 7.02 -1.78
CA VAL A 122 -6.96 6.97 -0.69
C VAL A 122 -8.30 7.49 -1.16
N LYS A 123 -9.36 6.79 -0.76
CA LYS A 123 -10.75 7.17 -0.93
C LYS A 123 -11.57 6.55 0.20
N ASP A 124 -12.43 7.34 0.83
CA ASP A 124 -13.35 6.93 1.91
C ASP A 124 -12.73 5.99 2.96
N LYS A 125 -11.56 6.39 3.50
CA LYS A 125 -10.79 5.64 4.50
C LYS A 125 -10.31 4.25 4.04
N VAL A 126 -10.19 4.01 2.74
CA VAL A 126 -9.51 2.85 2.17
C VAL A 126 -8.24 3.33 1.47
N ALA A 127 -7.09 2.73 1.78
CA ALA A 127 -5.83 2.99 1.09
C ALA A 127 -5.45 1.84 0.17
N VAL A 128 -5.03 2.15 -1.05
CA VAL A 128 -4.48 1.20 -2.01
C VAL A 128 -3.05 1.57 -2.34
N GLU A 129 -2.17 0.57 -2.28
CA GLU A 129 -0.77 0.64 -2.70
C GLU A 129 -0.55 -0.32 -3.87
N VAL A 130 0.12 0.15 -4.92
CA VAL A 130 0.43 -0.65 -6.10
C VAL A 130 1.93 -0.85 -6.17
N GLN A 131 2.38 -2.07 -5.94
CA GLN A 131 3.77 -2.30 -5.59
C GLN A 131 4.51 -3.16 -6.62
N PHE A 132 5.14 -2.46 -7.56
CA PHE A 132 6.10 -3.01 -8.53
C PHE A 132 7.55 -2.56 -8.26
N GLY A 133 7.79 -1.95 -7.09
CA GLY A 133 9.09 -1.47 -6.62
C GLY A 133 9.97 -2.58 -6.05
N LYS A 134 10.94 -2.24 -5.20
CA LYS A 134 11.82 -3.23 -4.55
C LYS A 134 11.14 -3.87 -3.35
N TYR A 135 11.38 -5.16 -3.12
CA TYR A 135 10.78 -5.94 -2.02
C TYR A 135 10.93 -5.31 -0.63
N ALA A 136 12.02 -4.55 -0.39
CA ALA A 136 12.25 -3.87 0.88
C ALA A 136 11.14 -2.87 1.25
N PHE A 137 10.40 -2.35 0.27
CA PHE A 137 9.33 -1.39 0.49
C PHE A 137 8.00 -2.04 0.90
N VAL A 138 7.73 -3.30 0.52
CA VAL A 138 6.42 -3.92 0.84
C VAL A 138 6.29 -4.24 2.31
N ALA A 139 7.36 -4.76 2.92
CA ALA A 139 7.36 -5.00 4.36
C ALA A 139 7.12 -3.70 5.14
N PHE A 140 7.67 -2.58 4.64
CA PHE A 140 7.40 -1.27 5.21
C PHE A 140 5.93 -0.86 5.01
N ASP A 141 5.35 -1.10 3.84
CA ASP A 141 3.96 -0.74 3.54
C ASP A 141 2.97 -1.52 4.40
N LEU A 142 3.11 -2.85 4.44
CA LEU A 142 2.25 -3.77 5.19
C LEU A 142 2.34 -3.57 6.72
N PHE A 143 3.54 -3.41 7.27
CA PHE A 143 3.74 -3.41 8.72
C PHE A 143 3.90 -2.03 9.36
N VAL A 144 4.26 -1.00 8.59
CA VAL A 144 4.51 0.35 9.12
C VAL A 144 3.53 1.35 8.53
N LYS A 145 3.47 1.48 7.21
CA LYS A 145 2.70 2.54 6.55
C LYS A 145 1.21 2.40 6.84
N HIS A 146 0.60 1.27 6.47
CA HIS A 146 -0.83 1.08 6.71
C HIS A 146 -1.20 1.17 8.19
N MET A 147 -0.35 0.66 9.10
CA MET A 147 -0.58 0.77 10.54
C MET A 147 -0.63 2.22 11.01
N LEU A 148 0.29 3.03 10.53
CA LEU A 148 0.40 4.45 10.88
C LEU A 148 -0.81 5.26 10.37
N PHE A 149 -1.28 4.99 9.16
CA PHE A 149 -2.51 5.59 8.63
C PHE A 149 -3.76 5.11 9.39
N TYR A 150 -3.79 3.84 9.81
CA TYR A 150 -4.89 3.27 10.58
C TYR A 150 -4.97 3.85 11.99
N SER A 151 -3.84 3.88 12.71
CA SER A 151 -3.78 4.43 14.08
C SER A 151 -4.03 5.93 14.11
N GLY A 152 -3.71 6.66 13.03
CA GLY A 152 -4.07 8.07 12.86
C GLY A 152 -5.50 8.31 12.37
N GLY A 153 -6.34 7.26 12.29
CA GLY A 153 -7.75 7.38 11.90
C GLY A 153 -8.00 7.73 10.42
N ILE A 154 -6.95 7.70 9.59
CA ILE A 154 -6.98 8.08 8.18
C ILE A 154 -7.58 6.96 7.32
N ILE A 155 -7.33 5.70 7.68
CA ILE A 155 -7.86 4.52 6.98
C ILE A 155 -8.45 3.51 7.96
N ASN A 156 -9.41 2.72 7.48
CA ASN A 156 -9.94 1.54 8.17
C ASN A 156 -9.45 0.23 7.51
N LEU A 157 -8.96 0.30 6.28
CA LEU A 157 -8.49 -0.84 5.48
C LEU A 157 -7.31 -0.42 4.60
N GLY A 158 -6.25 -1.24 4.61
CA GLY A 158 -5.16 -1.17 3.65
C GLY A 158 -5.28 -2.24 2.56
N ILE A 159 -4.89 -1.92 1.34
CA ILE A 159 -4.95 -2.82 0.19
C ILE A 159 -3.61 -2.78 -0.54
N GLU A 160 -3.04 -3.95 -0.79
CA GLU A 160 -1.75 -4.10 -1.46
C GLU A 160 -1.96 -4.87 -2.77
N ILE A 161 -1.64 -4.25 -3.91
CA ILE A 161 -1.71 -4.88 -5.24
C ILE A 161 -0.30 -5.30 -5.66
N LEU A 162 -0.08 -6.61 -5.78
CA LEU A 162 1.21 -7.22 -6.08
C LEU A 162 1.13 -8.10 -7.32
N PRO A 163 2.22 -8.20 -8.11
CA PRO A 163 2.28 -9.20 -9.17
C PRO A 163 2.35 -10.61 -8.54
N MET A 164 1.70 -11.59 -9.16
CA MET A 164 1.98 -13.00 -8.87
C MET A 164 3.41 -13.35 -9.25
N LYS A 165 3.99 -14.42 -8.68
CA LYS A 165 5.36 -14.87 -9.02
C LYS A 165 5.55 -15.10 -10.51
N SER A 166 4.52 -15.62 -11.18
CA SER A 166 4.49 -15.84 -12.63
C SER A 166 4.65 -14.55 -13.43
N MET A 167 4.04 -13.44 -12.98
CA MET A 167 4.21 -12.12 -13.59
C MET A 167 5.57 -11.51 -13.22
N GLN A 168 5.96 -11.60 -11.95
CA GLN A 168 7.23 -11.08 -11.44
C GLN A 168 8.43 -11.68 -12.18
N ALA A 169 8.37 -12.95 -12.60
CA ALA A 169 9.41 -13.60 -13.41
C ALA A 169 9.65 -12.92 -14.78
N MET A 170 8.71 -12.09 -15.24
CA MET A 170 8.80 -11.27 -16.45
C MET A 170 9.05 -9.78 -16.12
N MET A 171 9.56 -9.49 -14.92
CA MET A 171 9.94 -8.16 -14.43
C MET A 171 11.41 -8.15 -14.01
N SER A 172 11.92 -6.99 -13.61
CA SER A 172 13.26 -6.89 -13.03
C SER A 172 13.40 -7.66 -11.72
N SER A 173 14.64 -8.04 -11.40
CA SER A 173 14.94 -8.68 -10.13
C SER A 173 14.64 -7.77 -8.92
N GLY A 174 14.23 -8.42 -7.83
CA GLY A 174 13.93 -7.76 -6.57
C GLY A 174 12.56 -7.09 -6.51
N VAL A 175 11.70 -7.27 -7.51
CA VAL A 175 10.28 -6.92 -7.41
C VAL A 175 9.59 -7.95 -6.50
N PRO A 176 8.78 -7.52 -5.51
CA PRO A 176 8.03 -8.41 -4.63
C PRO A 176 6.97 -9.19 -5.41
N TYR A 177 6.43 -10.23 -4.79
CA TYR A 177 5.36 -11.02 -5.40
C TYR A 177 4.40 -11.54 -4.35
N PHE A 178 3.13 -11.66 -4.75
CA PHE A 178 2.01 -12.02 -3.88
C PHE A 178 2.32 -13.20 -2.95
N GLU A 179 2.84 -14.31 -3.48
CA GLU A 179 3.09 -15.52 -2.70
C GLU A 179 4.11 -15.28 -1.58
N GLY A 180 5.15 -14.48 -1.84
CA GLY A 180 6.18 -14.16 -0.85
C GLY A 180 5.64 -13.25 0.25
N GLU A 181 4.86 -12.24 -0.11
CA GLU A 181 4.36 -11.26 0.85
C GLU A 181 3.21 -11.80 1.69
N VAL A 182 2.31 -12.61 1.11
CA VAL A 182 1.31 -13.35 1.90
C VAL A 182 1.99 -14.33 2.86
N TYR A 183 3.04 -15.03 2.40
CA TYR A 183 3.82 -15.89 3.30
C TYR A 183 4.44 -15.08 4.45
N ASN A 184 4.96 -13.87 4.17
CA ASN A 184 5.47 -12.96 5.20
C ASN A 184 4.39 -12.54 6.20
N VAL A 185 3.17 -12.20 5.76
CA VAL A 185 2.08 -11.88 6.69
C VAL A 185 1.68 -13.11 7.53
N MET A 186 1.48 -14.26 6.90
CA MET A 186 1.06 -15.48 7.60
C MET A 186 2.05 -15.94 8.68
N ARG A 187 3.37 -15.82 8.43
CA ARG A 187 4.40 -16.23 9.41
C ARG A 187 4.50 -15.31 10.63
N HIS A 188 3.95 -14.09 10.58
CA HIS A 188 3.89 -13.19 11.73
C HIS A 188 2.77 -13.55 12.72
N GLY A 189 1.87 -14.46 12.35
CA GLY A 189 0.74 -14.91 13.15
C GLY A 189 -0.57 -14.23 12.76
N ARG A 190 -1.69 -14.81 13.22
CA ARG A 190 -3.04 -14.49 12.72
C ARG A 190 -3.47 -13.02 12.83
N ASN A 191 -2.95 -12.28 13.81
CA ASN A 191 -3.39 -10.91 14.11
C ASN A 191 -2.30 -9.86 13.83
N ASN A 192 -1.28 -10.21 13.06
CA ASN A 192 -0.15 -9.33 12.76
C ASN A 192 0.00 -9.16 11.24
N PRO A 193 -0.07 -7.93 10.69
CA PRO A 193 -0.25 -6.67 11.41
C PRO A 193 -1.68 -6.51 11.98
N PRO A 194 -1.86 -5.78 13.11
CA PRO A 194 -3.15 -5.58 13.78
C PRO A 194 -4.06 -4.57 13.06
N ILE A 195 -4.19 -4.72 11.74
CA ILE A 195 -5.03 -3.90 10.87
C ILE A 195 -5.69 -4.79 9.80
N PRO A 196 -6.92 -4.49 9.36
CA PRO A 196 -7.50 -5.15 8.19
C PRO A 196 -6.66 -4.88 6.93
N LEU A 197 -6.33 -5.95 6.19
CA LEU A 197 -5.65 -5.85 4.90
C LEU A 197 -6.32 -6.72 3.85
N MET A 198 -6.27 -6.26 2.61
CA MET A 198 -6.58 -7.07 1.43
C MET A 198 -5.36 -7.08 0.50
N ILE A 199 -4.75 -8.25 0.32
CA ILE A 199 -3.61 -8.39 -0.61
C ILE A 199 -4.12 -9.04 -1.89
N ILE A 200 -3.84 -8.41 -3.04
CA ILE A 200 -4.35 -8.81 -4.36
C ILE A 200 -3.18 -9.20 -5.24
N GLY A 201 -3.17 -10.47 -5.67
CA GLY A 201 -2.20 -11.01 -6.62
C GLY A 201 -2.72 -10.92 -8.04
N ILE A 202 -2.01 -10.18 -8.90
CA ILE A 202 -2.41 -9.93 -10.28
C ILE A 202 -1.50 -10.60 -11.31
N VAL A 203 -2.07 -10.87 -12.48
CA VAL A 203 -1.37 -11.35 -13.68
C VAL A 203 -1.81 -10.52 -14.90
N PRO A 204 -1.00 -10.49 -15.99
CA PRO A 204 -1.40 -9.86 -17.25
C PRO A 204 -2.80 -10.28 -17.74
#